data_AF-A0A345QP52-F1
#
_entry.id   AF-A0A345QP52-F1
#
_cell.length_a   1.000
_cell.length_b   1.000
_cell.length_c   1.000
_cell.angle_alpha   90.00
_cell.angle_beta   90.00
_cell.angle_gamma   90.00
#
_symmetry.space_group_name_H-M   'P 1'
#
loop_
_entity.id
_entity.type
_entity.pdbx_description
1 polymer ?
#
loop_
_entity_poly.entity_id
_entity_poly.type
_entity_poly.pdbx_seq_one_letter_code
_entity_poly.pdbx_strand_id
1 'polypeptide(L)'
;MVALDPANAGAYRANFLSFSQELAALSTDLEDRLHALKDIPFLVLHDAFQYFEARYHVSASGAVFLGDGAQPGPARLAKLRDQLAANPVKCAFAEPAHNAALIEALMAGEGVEVVTLNPMGDPDLPMTAPYPALVQGMADAIVGCLAKP
;
A
#
# COMPACT_ATOMS: atom_id res chain seq x y z
N MET A 1 26.09 -5.65 11.75
CA MET A 1 26.62 -6.88 11.12
C MET A 1 28.13 -6.89 11.06
N VAL A 2 28.79 -6.01 10.29
CA VAL A 2 30.28 -5.97 10.17
C VAL A 2 31.02 -5.91 11.51
N ALA A 3 30.57 -5.09 12.47
CA ALA A 3 31.20 -4.99 13.79
C ALA A 3 31.04 -6.25 14.66
N LEU A 4 30.00 -7.06 14.38
CA LEU A 4 29.69 -8.29 15.12
C LEU A 4 30.27 -9.55 14.44
N ASP A 5 30.47 -9.50 13.13
CA ASP A 5 31.08 -10.57 12.33
C ASP A 5 32.04 -9.96 11.28
N PRO A 6 33.29 -9.65 11.68
CA PRO A 6 34.27 -9.04 10.79
C PRO A 6 34.74 -9.97 9.67
N ALA A 7 34.69 -11.29 9.87
CA ALA A 7 35.11 -12.27 8.87
C ALA A 7 34.22 -12.21 7.62
N ASN A 8 32.92 -11.92 7.79
CA ASN A 8 31.97 -11.76 6.69
C ASN A 8 31.79 -10.30 6.22
N ALA A 9 32.63 -9.37 6.65
CA ALA A 9 32.49 -7.95 6.34
C ALA A 9 32.43 -7.64 4.84
N GLY A 10 33.22 -8.36 4.03
CA GLY A 10 33.22 -8.21 2.57
C GLY A 10 31.86 -8.55 1.95
N ALA A 11 31.27 -9.68 2.36
CA ALA A 11 29.96 -10.12 1.90
C ALA A 11 28.86 -9.13 2.28
N TYR A 12 28.85 -8.64 3.52
CA TYR A 12 27.85 -7.65 3.96
C TYR A 12 27.92 -6.35 3.15
N ARG A 13 29.12 -5.86 2.85
CA ARG A 13 29.31 -4.65 2.04
C ARG A 13 28.84 -4.87 0.60
N ALA A 14 29.18 -6.01 0.01
CA ALA A 14 28.74 -6.35 -1.34
C ALA A 14 27.20 -6.45 -1.42
N ASN A 15 26.57 -7.14 -0.46
CA ASN A 15 25.12 -7.26 -0.38
C ASN A 15 24.44 -5.90 -0.21
N PHE A 16 24.98 -5.03 0.65
CA PHE A 16 24.47 -3.67 0.85
C PHE A 16 24.51 -2.86 -0.46
N LEU A 17 25.63 -2.89 -1.19
CA LEU A 17 25.78 -2.15 -2.44
C LEU A 17 24.80 -2.66 -3.50
N SER A 18 24.69 -3.99 -3.66
CA SER A 18 23.74 -4.61 -4.60
C SER A 18 22.29 -4.21 -4.27
N PHE A 19 21.89 -4.36 -3.01
CA PHE A 19 20.54 -4.03 -2.56
C PHE A 19 20.23 -2.53 -2.74
N SER A 20 21.18 -1.66 -2.42
CA SER A 20 20.98 -0.21 -2.53
C SER A 20 20.79 0.22 -3.98
N GLN A 21 21.52 -0.39 -4.92
CA GLN A 21 21.37 -0.12 -6.35
C GLN A 21 20.02 -0.60 -6.89
N GLU A 22 19.62 -1.81 -6.52
CA GLU A 22 18.32 -2.38 -6.88
C GLU A 22 17.16 -1.52 -6.36
N LEU A 23 17.19 -1.16 -5.08
CA LEU A 23 16.14 -0.36 -4.45
C LEU A 23 16.08 1.06 -5.03
N ALA A 24 17.22 1.67 -5.38
CA ALA A 24 17.24 2.99 -6.00
C ALA A 24 16.63 2.97 -7.41
N ALA A 25 16.96 1.94 -8.21
CA ALA A 25 16.38 1.74 -9.53
C ALA A 25 14.86 1.54 -9.45
N LEU A 26 14.41 0.63 -8.58
CA LEU A 26 12.99 0.41 -8.32
C LEU A 26 12.30 1.70 -7.87
N SER A 27 12.90 2.42 -6.92
CA SER A 27 12.28 3.64 -6.40
C SER A 27 12.10 4.71 -7.46
N THR A 28 12.96 4.76 -8.47
CA THR A 28 12.83 5.72 -9.58
C THR A 28 11.69 5.31 -10.51
N ASP A 29 11.60 4.02 -10.88
CA ASP A 29 10.50 3.49 -11.70
C ASP A 29 9.13 3.72 -11.05
N LEU A 30 9.02 3.41 -9.75
CA LEU A 30 7.77 3.56 -9.02
C LEU A 30 7.33 5.02 -8.87
N GLU A 31 8.28 5.95 -8.76
CA GLU A 31 7.98 7.38 -8.68
C GLU A 31 7.32 7.87 -9.97
N ASP A 32 7.84 7.48 -11.14
CA ASP A 32 7.24 7.84 -12.44
C ASP A 32 5.83 7.24 -12.61
N ARG A 33 5.68 5.95 -12.26
CA ARG A 33 4.41 5.22 -12.42
C ARG A 33 3.30 5.74 -11.50
N LEU A 34 3.64 6.04 -10.25
CA LEU A 34 2.67 6.49 -9.24
C LEU A 34 2.39 8.00 -9.35
N HIS A 35 3.34 8.81 -9.85
CA HIS A 35 3.13 10.24 -10.07
C HIS A 35 1.96 10.51 -11.05
N ALA A 36 1.73 9.64 -12.03
CA ALA A 36 0.59 9.73 -12.93
C ALA A 36 -0.78 9.57 -12.23
N LEU A 37 -0.80 9.07 -10.99
CA LEU A 37 -1.99 8.69 -10.23
C LEU A 37 -2.19 9.55 -8.97
N LYS A 38 -1.31 10.52 -8.70
CA LYS A 38 -1.23 11.28 -7.44
C LYS A 38 -2.53 11.97 -7.00
N ASP A 39 -3.36 12.37 -7.95
CA ASP A 39 -4.61 13.10 -7.71
C ASP A 39 -5.84 12.18 -7.80
N ILE A 40 -5.65 10.87 -7.94
CA ILE A 40 -6.74 9.90 -8.04
C ILE A 40 -7.10 9.40 -6.63
N PRO A 41 -8.32 9.70 -6.13
CA PRO A 41 -8.71 9.35 -4.77
C PRO A 41 -8.92 7.83 -4.63
N PHE A 42 -8.42 7.25 -3.55
CA PHE A 42 -8.67 5.87 -3.16
C PHE A 42 -8.93 5.73 -1.65
N LEU A 43 -9.62 4.66 -1.26
CA LEU A 43 -9.87 4.32 0.14
C LEU A 43 -8.99 3.13 0.53
N VAL A 44 -8.46 3.12 1.76
CA VAL A 44 -7.81 1.94 2.33
C VAL A 44 -8.61 1.37 3.50
N LEU A 45 -8.49 0.08 3.75
CA LEU A 45 -9.10 -0.54 4.91
C LEU A 45 -8.41 -0.05 6.18
N HIS A 46 -7.08 -0.09 6.22
CA HIS A 46 -6.29 0.29 7.39
C HIS A 46 -5.26 1.37 7.03
N ASP A 47 -5.11 2.36 7.91
CA ASP A 47 -4.20 3.50 7.75
C ASP A 47 -2.73 3.11 8.02
N ALA A 48 -2.11 2.34 7.11
CA ALA A 48 -0.77 1.77 7.28
C ALA A 48 0.27 2.21 6.24
N PHE A 49 -0.13 3.01 5.25
CA PHE A 49 0.65 3.22 4.03
C PHE A 49 1.37 4.57 3.96
N GLN A 50 1.36 5.36 5.03
CA GLN A 50 1.73 6.78 5.00
C GLN A 50 3.17 7.03 4.53
N TYR A 51 4.11 6.13 4.83
CA TYR A 51 5.49 6.25 4.33
C TYR A 51 5.61 5.98 2.83
N PHE A 52 4.86 5.00 2.32
CA PHE A 52 4.80 4.71 0.88
C PHE A 52 4.11 5.86 0.15
N GLU A 53 2.99 6.32 0.69
CA GLU A 53 2.23 7.48 0.21
C GLU A 53 3.11 8.73 0.11
N ALA A 54 3.82 9.07 1.19
CA ALA A 54 4.71 10.22 1.22
C ALA A 54 5.89 10.08 0.24
N ARG A 55 6.45 8.87 0.08
CA ARG A 55 7.58 8.62 -0.82
C ARG A 55 7.19 8.76 -2.29
N TYR A 56 5.98 8.31 -2.66
CA TYR A 56 5.55 8.23 -4.06
C TYR A 56 4.44 9.22 -4.43
N HIS A 57 4.13 10.16 -3.53
CA HIS A 57 3.14 11.22 -3.74
C HIS A 57 1.76 10.71 -4.14
N VAL A 58 1.35 9.57 -3.58
CA VAL A 58 -0.03 9.06 -3.64
C VAL A 58 -0.63 9.15 -2.25
N SER A 59 -1.93 9.35 -2.12
CA SER A 59 -2.54 9.49 -0.79
C SER A 59 -3.94 8.91 -0.74
N ALA A 60 -4.22 8.08 0.26
CA ALA A 60 -5.57 7.64 0.52
C ALA A 60 -6.45 8.84 0.91
N SER A 61 -7.67 8.86 0.39
CA SER A 61 -8.72 9.81 0.81
C SER A 61 -9.26 9.52 2.21
N GLY A 62 -8.98 8.32 2.72
CA GLY A 62 -9.27 7.94 4.10
C GLY A 62 -9.01 6.46 4.34
N ALA A 63 -9.18 6.08 5.60
CA ALA A 63 -9.09 4.69 6.05
C ALA A 63 -10.34 4.28 6.85
N VAL A 64 -10.71 3.00 6.81
CA VAL A 64 -11.77 2.45 7.66
C VAL A 64 -11.30 2.33 9.11
N PHE A 65 -10.09 1.77 9.32
CA PHE A 65 -9.41 1.61 10.61
C PHE A 65 -8.26 2.62 10.74
N LEU A 66 -8.16 3.31 11.89
CA LEU A 66 -7.18 4.39 12.13
C LEU A 66 -5.87 3.92 12.80
N GLY A 67 -5.59 2.61 12.81
CA GLY A 67 -4.26 2.08 13.18
C GLY A 67 -4.12 1.45 14.58
N ASP A 68 -5.09 1.61 15.49
CA ASP A 68 -5.06 0.94 16.81
C ASP A 68 -5.70 -0.47 16.80
N GLY A 69 -6.16 -0.92 15.62
CA GLY A 69 -6.88 -2.18 15.45
C GLY A 69 -8.30 -2.19 16.03
N ALA A 70 -8.77 -1.08 16.61
CA ALA A 70 -10.12 -0.98 17.14
C ALA A 70 -11.15 -0.93 16.01
N GLN A 71 -12.26 -1.64 16.20
CA GLN A 71 -13.38 -1.60 15.25
C GLN A 71 -13.93 -0.17 15.15
N PRO A 72 -14.17 0.35 13.92
CA PRO A 72 -14.73 1.68 13.76
C PRO A 72 -16.14 1.73 14.35
N GLY A 73 -16.38 2.75 15.18
CA GLY A 73 -17.73 3.01 15.69
C GLY A 73 -18.69 3.50 14.58
N PRO A 74 -20.01 3.44 14.81
CA PRO A 74 -21.02 3.87 13.82
C PRO A 74 -20.84 5.33 13.34
N ALA A 75 -20.41 6.23 14.23
CA ALA A 75 -20.16 7.63 13.88
C ALA A 75 -19.01 7.80 12.87
N ARG A 76 -17.97 6.95 12.95
CA ARG A 76 -16.88 6.94 11.97
C ARG A 76 -17.38 6.48 10.61
N LEU A 77 -18.15 5.40 10.58
CA LEU A 77 -18.73 4.88 9.34
C LEU A 77 -19.67 5.90 8.67
N ALA A 78 -20.50 6.60 9.46
CA ALA A 78 -21.34 7.68 8.94
C ALA A 78 -20.52 8.80 8.33
N LYS A 79 -19.50 9.31 9.04
CA LYS A 79 -18.60 10.34 8.52
C LYS A 79 -17.88 9.88 7.24
N LEU A 80 -17.44 8.63 7.18
CA LEU A 80 -16.77 8.10 6.01
C LEU A 80 -17.72 8.00 4.81
N ARG A 81 -18.98 7.62 5.01
CA ARG A 81 -20.01 7.64 3.95
C ARG A 81 -20.25 9.04 3.43
N ASP A 82 -20.39 10.04 4.31
CA ASP A 82 -20.57 11.43 3.90
C ASP A 82 -19.36 11.94 3.09
N GLN A 83 -18.15 11.54 3.48
CA GLN A 83 -16.92 11.87 2.75
C GLN A 83 -16.89 11.24 1.36
N LEU A 84 -17.26 9.96 1.23
CA LEU A 84 -17.28 9.24 -0.04
C LEU A 84 -18.39 9.74 -0.98
N ALA A 85 -19.53 10.16 -0.44
CA ALA A 85 -20.60 10.77 -1.22
C ALA A 85 -20.19 12.15 -1.77
N ALA A 86 -19.42 12.92 -1.01
CA ALA A 86 -18.92 14.23 -1.44
C ALA A 86 -17.73 14.11 -2.42
N ASN A 87 -16.84 13.14 -2.20
CA ASN A 87 -15.64 12.88 -2.98
C ASN A 87 -15.52 11.38 -3.28
N PRO A 88 -16.14 10.89 -4.36
CA PRO A 88 -16.07 9.50 -4.74
C PRO A 88 -14.62 9.05 -4.98
N VAL A 89 -14.30 7.84 -4.53
CA VAL A 89 -13.00 7.20 -4.75
C VAL A 89 -13.05 6.32 -5.99
N LYS A 90 -11.92 6.16 -6.68
CA LYS A 90 -11.82 5.27 -7.84
C LYS A 90 -11.68 3.80 -7.43
N CYS A 91 -10.93 3.56 -6.35
CA CYS A 91 -10.65 2.23 -5.84
C CYS A 91 -10.73 2.20 -4.32
N ALA A 92 -11.02 1.02 -3.80
CA ALA A 92 -10.93 0.70 -2.39
C ALA A 92 -9.98 -0.49 -2.18
N PHE A 93 -9.10 -0.39 -1.18
CA PHE A 93 -8.08 -1.38 -0.92
C PHE A 93 -8.36 -2.12 0.39
N ALA A 94 -8.66 -3.41 0.30
CA ALA A 94 -8.72 -4.33 1.44
C ALA A 94 -7.33 -4.90 1.78
N GLU A 95 -7.19 -5.50 2.95
CA GLU A 95 -5.97 -6.19 3.37
C GLU A 95 -6.27 -7.65 3.72
N PRO A 96 -5.38 -8.61 3.42
CA PRO A 96 -5.62 -10.03 3.74
C PRO A 96 -5.77 -10.33 5.24
N ALA A 97 -5.10 -9.53 6.09
CA ALA A 97 -5.09 -9.72 7.53
C ALA A 97 -6.38 -9.28 8.23
N HIS A 98 -7.31 -8.63 7.51
CA HIS A 98 -8.51 -8.01 8.07
C HIS A 98 -9.78 -8.43 7.32
N ASN A 99 -10.91 -8.45 8.03
CA ASN A 99 -12.20 -8.75 7.39
C ASN A 99 -12.62 -7.60 6.47
N ALA A 100 -12.76 -7.88 5.17
CA ALA A 100 -13.12 -6.91 4.15
C ALA A 100 -14.59 -6.46 4.18
N ALA A 101 -15.46 -7.12 4.95
CA ALA A 101 -16.91 -6.89 4.94
C ALA A 101 -17.30 -5.42 5.15
N LEU A 102 -16.53 -4.66 5.96
CA LEU A 102 -16.82 -3.24 6.19
C LEU A 102 -16.52 -2.37 4.96
N ILE A 103 -15.39 -2.59 4.29
CA ILE A 103 -15.05 -1.81 3.09
C ILE A 103 -15.91 -2.23 1.90
N GLU A 104 -16.23 -3.51 1.79
CA GLU A 104 -17.20 -4.03 0.80
C GLU A 104 -18.58 -3.41 1.01
N ALA A 105 -19.07 -3.35 2.24
CA ALA A 105 -20.36 -2.73 2.55
C ALA A 105 -20.39 -1.22 2.31
N LEU A 106 -19.24 -0.53 2.38
CA LEU A 106 -19.14 0.88 2.02
C LEU A 106 -19.15 1.11 0.51
N MET A 107 -18.56 0.18 -0.26
CA MET A 107 -18.47 0.29 -1.72
C MET A 107 -19.65 -0.37 -2.47
N ALA A 108 -20.49 -1.14 -1.77
CA ALA A 108 -21.63 -1.83 -2.35
C ALA A 108 -22.59 -0.86 -3.03
N GLY A 109 -22.75 -1.00 -4.35
CA GLY A 109 -23.62 -0.15 -5.17
C GLY A 109 -22.97 1.13 -5.70
N GLU A 110 -21.74 1.44 -5.28
CA GLU A 110 -20.98 2.64 -5.72
C GLU A 110 -20.24 2.41 -7.04
N GLY A 111 -20.20 1.16 -7.54
CA GLY A 111 -19.44 0.80 -8.74
C GLY A 111 -17.91 0.86 -8.55
N VAL A 112 -17.44 0.94 -7.30
CA VAL A 112 -16.03 0.98 -6.93
C VAL A 112 -15.49 -0.43 -6.75
N GLU A 113 -14.34 -0.71 -7.34
CA GLU A 113 -13.64 -1.99 -7.19
C GLU A 113 -12.95 -2.07 -5.82
N VAL A 114 -13.13 -3.19 -5.13
CA VAL A 114 -12.38 -3.54 -3.92
C VAL A 114 -11.26 -4.50 -4.32
N VAL A 115 -10.01 -4.08 -4.18
CA VAL A 115 -8.82 -4.89 -4.49
C VAL A 115 -7.95 -5.05 -3.26
N THR A 116 -7.03 -6.02 -3.27
CA THR A 116 -6.12 -6.26 -2.15
C THR A 116 -4.89 -5.36 -2.25
N LEU A 117 -4.53 -4.69 -1.15
CA LEU A 117 -3.23 -4.07 -0.94
C LEU A 117 -2.63 -4.66 0.34
N ASN A 118 -1.51 -5.37 0.23
CA ASN A 118 -0.90 -6.02 1.39
C ASN A 118 0.41 -5.33 1.81
N PRO A 119 0.46 -4.63 2.96
CA PRO A 119 1.70 -4.03 3.47
C PRO A 119 2.74 -5.07 3.90
N MET A 120 2.33 -6.33 4.07
CA MET A 120 3.20 -7.45 4.48
C MET A 120 3.63 -8.36 3.32
N GLY A 121 3.21 -8.05 2.09
CA GLY A 121 3.60 -8.78 0.88
C GLY A 121 2.51 -9.67 0.32
N ASP A 122 2.47 -9.78 -1.00
CA ASP A 122 1.50 -10.65 -1.67
C ASP A 122 1.60 -12.08 -1.12
N PRO A 123 0.49 -12.73 -0.73
CA PRO A 123 0.50 -14.13 -0.30
C PRO A 123 1.10 -15.09 -1.34
N ASP A 124 1.12 -14.72 -2.62
CA ASP A 124 1.73 -15.49 -3.70
C ASP A 124 3.26 -15.30 -3.78
N LEU A 125 3.82 -14.30 -3.08
CA LEU A 125 5.26 -14.15 -2.98
C LEU A 125 5.85 -15.23 -2.06
N PRO A 126 6.99 -15.84 -2.43
CA PRO A 126 7.73 -16.71 -1.53
C PRO A 126 8.10 -15.96 -0.24
N MET A 127 8.15 -16.67 0.89
CA MET A 127 8.66 -16.09 2.16
C MET A 127 10.10 -15.57 2.07
N THR A 128 10.84 -15.99 1.03
CA THR A 128 12.19 -15.54 0.71
C THR A 128 12.23 -14.35 -0.25
N ALA A 129 11.07 -13.81 -0.65
CA ALA A 129 10.99 -12.68 -1.56
C ALA A 129 11.72 -11.47 -0.95
N PRO A 130 12.57 -10.79 -1.74
CA PRO A 130 13.31 -9.65 -1.24
C PRO A 130 12.38 -8.45 -1.10
N TYR A 131 12.76 -7.52 -0.23
CA TYR A 131 11.99 -6.28 0.03
C TYR A 131 11.58 -5.49 -1.25
N PRO A 132 12.40 -5.38 -2.32
CA PRO A 132 11.98 -4.73 -3.55
C PRO A 132 10.72 -5.36 -4.18
N ALA A 133 10.57 -6.68 -4.11
CA ALA A 133 9.38 -7.36 -4.62
C ALA A 133 8.11 -7.00 -3.82
N LEU A 134 8.24 -6.82 -2.51
CA LEU A 134 7.16 -6.34 -1.63
C LEU A 134 6.69 -4.94 -2.05
N VAL A 135 7.63 -4.00 -2.18
CA VAL A 135 7.32 -2.61 -2.56
C VAL A 135 6.73 -2.55 -3.97
N GLN A 136 7.28 -3.35 -4.90
CA GLN A 136 6.77 -3.48 -6.26
C GLN A 136 5.33 -3.99 -6.27
N GLY A 137 5.01 -5.06 -5.52
CA GLY A 137 3.66 -5.62 -5.47
C GLY A 137 2.61 -4.63 -4.93
N MET A 138 2.97 -3.83 -3.93
CA MET A 138 2.10 -2.75 -3.46
C MET A 138 1.84 -1.70 -4.56
N ALA A 139 2.88 -1.26 -5.26
CA ALA A 139 2.73 -0.32 -6.36
C ALA A 139 1.90 -0.90 -7.51
N ASP A 140 2.09 -2.19 -7.83
CA ASP A 140 1.33 -2.89 -8.87
C ASP A 140 -0.16 -2.98 -8.53
N ALA A 141 -0.52 -3.25 -7.27
CA ALA A 141 -1.91 -3.23 -6.82
C ALA A 141 -2.55 -1.83 -6.99
N ILE A 142 -1.82 -0.77 -6.59
CA ILE A 142 -2.29 0.61 -6.71
C ILE A 142 -2.46 0.99 -8.19
N VAL A 143 -1.42 0.81 -9.00
CA VAL A 143 -1.43 1.13 -10.44
C VAL A 143 -2.49 0.31 -11.16
N GLY A 144 -2.57 -0.99 -10.88
CA GLY A 144 -3.49 -1.92 -11.51
C GLY A 144 -4.96 -1.55 -11.31
N CYS A 145 -5.30 -0.94 -10.18
CA CYS A 145 -6.66 -0.45 -9.94
C CYS A 145 -6.86 0.97 -10.48
N LEU A 146 -5.98 1.91 -10.13
CA LEU A 146 -6.19 3.33 -10.44
C LEU A 146 -5.97 3.68 -11.92
N ALA A 147 -5.20 2.90 -12.67
CA ALA A 147 -4.94 3.16 -14.09
C ALA A 147 -6.01 2.57 -15.04
N LYS A 148 -6.99 1.82 -14.54
CA LYS A 148 -8.11 1.31 -15.36
C LYS A 148 -8.93 2.49 -15.94
N PRO A 149 -9.42 2.38 -17.19
CA PRO A 149 -10.20 3.43 -17.82
C PRO A 149 -11.54 3.69 -17.13
#